data_AF-A0A511FI31-F1
#
_entry.id   AF-A0A511FI31-F1
#
_cell.length_a   1.000
_cell.length_b   1.000
_cell.length_c   1.000
_cell.angle_alpha   90.00
_cell.angle_beta   90.00
_cell.angle_gamma   90.00
#
_symmetry.space_group_name_H-M   'P 1'
#
loop_
_entity.id
_entity.type
_entity.pdbx_description
1 polymer ?
#
loop_
_entity_poly.entity_id
_entity_poly.type
_entity_poly.pdbx_seq_one_letter_code
_entity_poly.pdbx_strand_id
1 'polypeptide(L)'
;MKRYLDQALAHHRAGDTSAALDALARVARSEPDFTVWATADRLLTRLRSDGAPPAWARRTMRLALLSSHTSGQLAAALRVAALAHGVALETYETGYRAYEQAVLDPGSELYAFAPDVVLLVIDHRDLRLPEAPDDPLGAVDAEVARWAGLWDLVRERTGATIVQTTFVPAPDDALGGLGAVLPAGRSRLVRAVNAALADHLPRGTHLVDAEMVAAEVGLSAWFDDRFWYTSKHAIGLGAVGPLAVRAMDVVAAAAGLSRKVVVVDLDNTLWGGVIGEDGLAGITLGGGPAGEAFVAFQRYVSALCSRGLVLAVSSKNNPDEARAPFTEHPEMVLRLEDFVSFQASWGDKPSALRAIADDLDLGLDSLVFVDDNPLERERVHHDLPQVAVVDLPTDPSGYIRALARFPGLQTTALSAEDGRRTEQYRARAQIRDVATQASTPEEFLAGLDMTATLEDLDATNLPRIVQLIGKTNQLNLTGRRHTATAVETLAATPGAVIWGMRVRDRFDDHGLVAALIAVPDADALVIDTFVMSCRVLGRTAENALLAVLVDHAREHGFARVVGHLVPSGRNAPAEPILPTTGFSRIDTPGAVDEHGHGPTQTWELTTDREPHRPEYITVALPSDRQTSST
;
A
#
# COMPACT_ATOMS: atom_id res chain seq x y z
N MET A 1 -20.43 -11.75 -13.00
CA MET A 1 -20.74 -10.54 -12.20
C MET A 1 -21.84 -10.80 -11.19
N LYS A 2 -23.10 -11.07 -11.57
CA LYS A 2 -24.20 -11.36 -10.61
C LYS A 2 -23.96 -12.58 -9.69
N ARG A 3 -23.19 -13.57 -10.17
CA ARG A 3 -22.81 -14.79 -9.43
C ARG A 3 -22.31 -14.52 -8.00
N TYR A 4 -21.42 -13.55 -7.80
CA TYR A 4 -20.82 -13.29 -6.50
C TYR A 4 -21.81 -12.66 -5.51
N LEU A 5 -22.71 -11.80 -6.00
CA LEU A 5 -23.77 -11.25 -5.15
C LEU A 5 -24.77 -12.35 -4.75
N ASP A 6 -25.13 -13.23 -5.68
CA ASP A 6 -26.04 -14.35 -5.39
C ASP A 6 -25.41 -15.32 -4.37
N GLN A 7 -24.10 -15.58 -4.48
CA GLN A 7 -23.33 -16.34 -3.49
C GLN A 7 -23.32 -15.64 -2.13
N ALA A 8 -23.05 -14.34 -2.08
CA ALA A 8 -23.06 -13.57 -0.83
C ALA A 8 -24.42 -13.64 -0.12
N LEU A 9 -25.51 -13.51 -0.88
CA LEU A 9 -26.87 -13.63 -0.36
C LEU A 9 -27.17 -15.06 0.14
N ALA A 10 -26.66 -16.09 -0.53
CA ALA A 10 -26.83 -17.47 -0.10
C ALA A 10 -26.08 -17.74 1.22
N HIS A 11 -24.83 -17.29 1.35
CA HIS A 11 -24.05 -17.42 2.57
C HIS A 11 -24.68 -16.66 3.74
N HIS A 12 -25.19 -15.44 3.50
CA HIS A 12 -25.91 -14.68 4.52
C HIS A 12 -27.17 -15.43 5.01
N ARG A 13 -27.95 -16.03 4.12
CA ARG A 13 -29.12 -16.85 4.50
C ARG A 13 -28.73 -18.11 5.28
N ALA A 14 -27.55 -18.65 5.03
CA ALA A 14 -27.00 -19.79 5.75
C ALA A 14 -26.36 -19.40 7.10
N GLY A 15 -26.28 -18.11 7.44
CA GLY A 15 -25.63 -17.61 8.66
C GLY A 15 -24.10 -17.55 8.59
N ASP A 16 -23.51 -17.75 7.40
CA ASP A 16 -22.06 -17.69 7.20
C ASP A 16 -21.64 -16.27 6.79
N THR A 17 -21.45 -15.42 7.79
CA THR A 17 -21.06 -14.02 7.60
C THR A 17 -19.70 -13.89 6.89
N SER A 18 -18.73 -14.75 7.21
CA SER A 18 -17.38 -14.67 6.64
C SER A 18 -17.41 -14.97 5.13
N ALA A 19 -18.07 -16.04 4.71
CA ALA A 19 -18.21 -16.38 3.31
C ALA A 19 -19.06 -15.36 2.53
N ALA A 20 -20.06 -14.75 3.17
CA ALA A 20 -20.84 -13.68 2.56
C ALA A 20 -19.99 -12.44 2.25
N LEU A 21 -19.11 -12.05 3.17
CA LEU A 21 -18.23 -10.90 3.02
C LEU A 21 -17.12 -11.14 2.00
N ASP A 22 -16.56 -12.35 1.99
CA ASP A 22 -15.59 -12.76 0.97
C ASP A 22 -16.21 -12.69 -0.44
N ALA A 23 -17.43 -13.22 -0.60
CA ALA A 23 -18.17 -13.12 -1.85
C ALA A 23 -18.46 -11.65 -2.24
N LEU A 24 -18.77 -10.77 -1.28
CA LEU A 24 -18.91 -9.33 -1.53
C LEU A 24 -17.59 -8.66 -1.95
N ALA A 25 -16.46 -9.06 -1.38
CA ALA A 25 -15.14 -8.56 -1.82
C ALA A 25 -14.87 -8.94 -3.29
N ARG A 26 -15.33 -10.11 -3.73
CA ARG A 26 -15.26 -10.52 -5.15
C ARG A 26 -16.24 -9.76 -6.04
N VAL A 27 -17.39 -9.33 -5.52
CA VAL A 27 -18.30 -8.42 -6.26
C VAL A 27 -17.55 -7.14 -6.65
N ALA A 28 -16.84 -6.51 -5.71
CA ALA A 28 -16.08 -5.29 -5.97
C ALA A 28 -15.00 -5.46 -7.07
N ARG A 29 -14.37 -6.64 -7.13
CA ARG A 29 -13.36 -6.98 -8.16
C ARG A 29 -13.96 -7.20 -9.55
N SER A 30 -15.27 -7.40 -9.64
CA SER A 30 -15.97 -7.74 -10.89
C SER A 30 -16.64 -6.56 -11.58
N GLU A 31 -16.43 -5.32 -11.09
CA GLU A 31 -16.97 -4.05 -11.64
C GLU A 31 -18.45 -4.14 -12.08
N PRO A 32 -19.38 -4.53 -11.19
CA PRO A 32 -20.76 -4.77 -11.55
C PRO A 32 -21.53 -3.48 -11.84
N ASP A 33 -22.74 -3.62 -12.39
CA ASP A 33 -23.62 -2.47 -12.56
C ASP A 33 -24.02 -1.84 -11.21
N PHE A 34 -24.54 -0.62 -11.30
CA PHE A 34 -24.96 0.17 -10.13
C PHE A 34 -25.93 -0.57 -9.19
N THR A 35 -26.86 -1.36 -9.73
CA THR A 35 -27.89 -2.02 -8.91
C THR A 35 -27.29 -3.12 -8.04
N VAL A 36 -26.25 -3.78 -8.54
CA VAL A 36 -25.48 -4.77 -7.80
C VAL A 36 -24.68 -4.09 -6.69
N TRP A 37 -24.00 -2.96 -6.96
CA TRP A 37 -23.30 -2.18 -5.92
C TRP A 37 -24.23 -1.75 -4.79
N ALA A 38 -25.39 -1.17 -5.12
CA ALA A 38 -26.35 -0.74 -4.12
C ALA A 38 -26.91 -1.92 -3.28
N THR A 39 -27.07 -3.09 -3.90
CA THR A 39 -27.53 -4.28 -3.18
C THR A 39 -26.43 -4.87 -2.30
N ALA A 40 -25.19 -4.85 -2.77
CA ALA A 40 -24.02 -5.25 -2.00
C ALA A 40 -23.82 -4.38 -0.75
N ASP A 41 -23.94 -3.05 -0.87
CA ASP A 41 -23.81 -2.14 0.28
C ASP A 41 -24.91 -2.34 1.33
N ARG A 42 -26.17 -2.57 0.89
CA ARG A 42 -27.26 -2.93 1.80
C ARG A 42 -27.02 -4.25 2.52
N LEU A 43 -26.47 -5.25 1.84
CA LEU A 43 -26.10 -6.52 2.46
C LEU A 43 -24.97 -6.32 3.46
N LEU A 44 -23.92 -5.59 3.07
CA LEU A 44 -22.79 -5.25 3.94
C LEU A 44 -23.25 -4.54 5.23
N THR A 45 -24.18 -3.58 5.11
CA THR A 45 -24.75 -2.87 6.26
C THR A 45 -25.42 -3.84 7.24
N ARG A 46 -26.17 -4.84 6.74
CA ARG A 46 -26.79 -5.86 7.61
C ARG A 46 -25.76 -6.78 8.26
N LEU A 47 -24.68 -7.11 7.55
CA LEU A 47 -23.62 -7.98 8.06
C LEU A 47 -22.76 -7.30 9.15
N ARG A 48 -22.84 -5.96 9.30
CA ARG A 48 -22.06 -5.16 10.26
C ARG A 48 -22.80 -4.83 11.56
N SER A 49 -23.94 -5.44 11.85
CA SER A 49 -24.89 -4.94 12.85
C SER A 49 -24.48 -4.95 14.34
N ASP A 50 -23.22 -5.21 14.71
CA ASP A 50 -22.80 -5.37 16.12
C ASP A 50 -21.72 -4.38 16.61
N GLY A 51 -21.40 -3.31 15.88
CA GLY A 51 -20.57 -2.18 16.38
C GLY A 51 -19.08 -2.47 16.66
N ALA A 52 -18.68 -3.72 16.87
CA ALA A 52 -17.29 -4.14 16.98
C ALA A 52 -16.58 -4.16 15.61
N PRO A 53 -15.27 -3.89 15.55
CA PRO A 53 -14.49 -4.08 14.32
C PRO A 53 -14.61 -5.54 13.89
N PRO A 54 -15.04 -5.80 12.65
CA PRO A 54 -15.44 -7.15 12.30
C PRO A 54 -14.21 -8.01 12.00
N ALA A 55 -14.23 -9.28 12.43
CA ALA A 55 -13.06 -10.17 12.43
C ALA A 55 -12.40 -10.40 11.05
N TRP A 56 -13.11 -10.12 9.96
CA TRP A 56 -12.59 -10.21 8.59
C TRP A 56 -11.72 -9.01 8.19
N ALA A 57 -11.89 -7.86 8.86
CA ALA A 57 -11.23 -6.63 8.48
C ALA A 57 -9.77 -6.65 8.92
N ARG A 58 -8.88 -6.40 7.96
CA ARG A 58 -7.45 -6.19 8.24
C ARG A 58 -7.21 -4.81 8.85
N ARG A 59 -8.09 -3.86 8.55
CA ARG A 59 -8.02 -2.48 9.01
C ARG A 59 -9.42 -1.87 9.06
N THR A 60 -9.65 -0.99 10.03
CA THR A 60 -10.82 -0.09 10.06
C THR A 60 -10.36 1.30 9.65
N MET A 61 -11.17 2.01 8.86
CA MET A 61 -10.84 3.36 8.39
C MET A 61 -12.09 4.25 8.37
N ARG A 62 -11.91 5.51 8.74
CA ARG A 62 -12.90 6.59 8.64
C ARG A 62 -12.56 7.47 7.45
N LEU A 63 -13.44 7.51 6.46
CA LEU A 63 -13.27 8.29 5.24
C LEU A 63 -14.32 9.40 5.16
N ALA A 64 -13.88 10.65 5.10
CA ALA A 64 -14.73 11.78 4.80
C ALA A 64 -14.77 12.03 3.29
N LEU A 65 -15.94 11.90 2.69
CA LEU A 65 -16.21 12.18 1.28
C LEU A 65 -16.70 13.63 1.12
N LEU A 66 -15.82 14.47 0.60
CA LEU A 66 -16.09 15.86 0.28
C LEU A 66 -16.43 15.97 -1.20
N SER A 67 -17.64 16.41 -1.50
CA SER A 67 -18.11 16.49 -2.90
C SER A 67 -18.83 17.79 -3.21
N SER A 68 -18.75 18.20 -4.48
CA SER A 68 -19.52 19.30 -5.02
C SER A 68 -20.85 18.87 -5.65
N HIS A 69 -21.13 17.56 -5.65
CA HIS A 69 -22.33 16.97 -6.23
C HIS A 69 -22.92 15.92 -5.26
N THR A 70 -24.08 15.35 -5.60
CA THR A 70 -24.68 14.28 -4.80
C THR A 70 -23.76 13.05 -4.80
N SER A 71 -23.42 12.53 -3.61
CA SER A 71 -22.33 11.55 -3.42
C SER A 71 -22.75 10.23 -2.77
N GLY A 72 -24.01 10.07 -2.32
CA GLY A 72 -24.43 8.91 -1.51
C GLY A 72 -24.20 7.55 -2.18
N GLN A 73 -24.36 7.48 -3.50
CA GLN A 73 -24.08 6.28 -4.30
C GLN A 73 -22.59 5.97 -4.35
N LEU A 74 -21.75 7.01 -4.39
CA LEU A 74 -20.30 6.85 -4.35
C LEU A 74 -19.85 6.38 -2.97
N ALA A 75 -20.38 6.96 -1.89
CA ALA A 75 -20.10 6.48 -0.53
C ALA A 75 -20.48 4.99 -0.36
N ALA A 76 -21.63 4.57 -0.88
CA ALA A 76 -22.03 3.16 -0.90
C ALA A 76 -21.07 2.27 -1.69
N ALA A 77 -20.65 2.70 -2.88
CA ALA A 77 -19.69 1.96 -3.69
C ALA A 77 -18.31 1.89 -3.03
N LEU A 78 -17.83 2.96 -2.38
CA LEU A 78 -16.56 2.99 -1.65
C LEU A 78 -16.53 1.96 -0.51
N ARG A 79 -17.62 1.84 0.27
CA ARG A 79 -17.72 0.84 1.35
C ARG A 79 -17.60 -0.59 0.85
N VAL A 80 -18.21 -0.89 -0.31
CA VAL A 80 -18.11 -2.22 -0.92
C VAL A 80 -16.72 -2.42 -1.56
N ALA A 81 -16.15 -1.40 -2.21
CA ALA A 81 -14.81 -1.46 -2.81
C ALA A 81 -13.71 -1.70 -1.75
N ALA A 82 -13.87 -1.13 -0.56
CA ALA A 82 -12.98 -1.32 0.58
C ALA A 82 -12.87 -2.80 1.02
N LEU A 83 -13.91 -3.62 0.81
CA LEU A 83 -13.87 -5.05 1.11
C LEU A 83 -12.79 -5.79 0.33
N ALA A 84 -12.55 -5.39 -0.93
CA ALA A 84 -11.52 -6.02 -1.76
C ALA A 84 -10.10 -5.85 -1.19
N HIS A 85 -9.90 -4.81 -0.37
CA HIS A 85 -8.67 -4.49 0.34
C HIS A 85 -8.65 -4.98 1.79
N GLY A 86 -9.73 -5.64 2.24
CA GLY A 86 -9.90 -6.06 3.63
C GLY A 86 -10.08 -4.88 4.60
N VAL A 87 -10.69 -3.78 4.14
CA VAL A 87 -10.90 -2.57 4.93
C VAL A 87 -12.37 -2.45 5.36
N ALA A 88 -12.62 -2.32 6.66
CA ALA A 88 -13.90 -1.89 7.20
C ALA A 88 -14.00 -0.37 7.14
N LEU A 89 -14.71 0.14 6.13
CA LEU A 89 -14.83 1.57 5.88
C LEU A 89 -16.06 2.16 6.57
N GLU A 90 -15.87 3.18 7.39
CA GLU A 90 -16.90 4.12 7.84
C GLU A 90 -16.81 5.39 6.99
N THR A 91 -17.95 5.95 6.61
CA THR A 91 -17.99 7.10 5.70
C THR A 91 -18.79 8.26 6.29
N TYR A 92 -18.23 9.46 6.21
CA TYR A 92 -18.93 10.73 6.39
C TYR A 92 -19.06 11.42 5.03
N GLU A 93 -20.16 12.13 4.77
CA GLU A 93 -20.38 12.83 3.50
C GLU A 93 -20.74 14.29 3.78
N THR A 94 -20.14 15.21 3.02
CA THR A 94 -20.61 16.60 3.03
C THR A 94 -21.87 16.76 2.20
N GLY A 95 -22.71 17.73 2.56
CA GLY A 95 -23.83 18.14 1.72
C GLY A 95 -23.40 18.67 0.34
N TYR A 96 -24.35 18.77 -0.59
CA TYR A 96 -24.13 19.31 -1.93
C TYR A 96 -23.44 20.68 -1.91
N ARG A 97 -22.26 20.78 -2.56
CA ARG A 97 -21.40 21.98 -2.61
C ARG A 97 -21.04 22.57 -1.24
N ALA A 98 -21.07 21.76 -0.18
CA ALA A 98 -20.69 22.19 1.17
C ALA A 98 -19.22 21.90 1.50
N TYR A 99 -18.46 21.26 0.60
CA TYR A 99 -17.09 20.81 0.85
C TYR A 99 -16.16 21.93 1.32
N GLU A 100 -16.15 23.09 0.64
CA GLU A 100 -15.27 24.21 1.04
C GLU A 100 -15.65 24.76 2.41
N GLN A 101 -16.95 24.92 2.68
CA GLN A 101 -17.42 25.41 3.98
C GLN A 101 -17.03 24.44 5.10
N ALA A 102 -17.16 23.13 4.87
CA ALA A 102 -16.75 22.11 5.84
C ALA A 102 -15.24 22.16 6.12
N VAL A 103 -14.40 22.44 5.10
CA VAL A 103 -12.96 22.63 5.29
C VAL A 103 -12.66 23.93 6.03
N LEU A 104 -13.31 25.04 5.70
CA LEU A 104 -13.01 26.35 6.28
C LEU A 104 -13.44 26.45 7.75
N ASP A 105 -14.61 25.93 8.11
CA ASP A 105 -15.16 26.00 9.47
C ASP A 105 -14.50 24.99 10.42
N PRO A 106 -13.72 25.44 11.43
CA PRO A 106 -13.08 24.54 12.40
C PRO A 106 -14.09 23.74 13.25
N GLY A 107 -15.33 24.20 13.37
CA GLY A 107 -16.39 23.53 14.12
C GLY A 107 -17.22 22.54 13.28
N SER A 108 -16.82 22.27 12.04
CA SER A 108 -17.59 21.42 11.13
C SER A 108 -17.61 19.95 11.57
N GLU A 109 -18.65 19.23 11.14
CA GLU A 109 -18.77 17.79 11.37
C GLU A 109 -17.62 16.99 10.72
N LEU A 110 -16.95 17.54 9.70
CA LEU A 110 -15.75 16.94 9.11
C LEU A 110 -14.67 16.73 10.18
N TYR A 111 -14.39 17.77 10.97
CA TYR A 111 -13.34 17.70 11.98
C TYR A 111 -13.80 16.90 13.21
N ALA A 112 -15.08 16.99 13.59
CA ALA A 112 -15.66 16.14 14.62
C ALA A 112 -15.64 14.64 14.24
N PHE A 113 -15.75 14.34 12.94
CA PHE A 113 -15.62 13.00 12.40
C PHE A 113 -14.18 12.47 12.40
N ALA A 114 -13.15 13.26 12.74
CA ALA A 114 -11.75 12.81 12.86
C ALA A 114 -11.34 11.74 11.82
N PRO A 115 -11.40 12.06 10.51
CA PRO A 115 -11.17 11.09 9.45
C PRO A 115 -9.72 10.63 9.38
N ASP A 116 -9.50 9.36 9.04
CA ASP A 116 -8.20 8.85 8.61
C ASP A 116 -7.86 9.32 7.19
N VAL A 117 -8.91 9.51 6.37
CA VAL A 117 -8.82 9.85 4.95
C VAL A 117 -9.86 10.92 4.60
N VAL A 118 -9.42 11.95 3.89
CA VAL A 118 -10.31 12.93 3.25
C VAL A 118 -10.26 12.71 1.74
N LEU A 119 -11.38 12.30 1.16
CA LEU A 119 -11.53 12.07 -0.28
C LEU A 119 -12.34 13.22 -0.91
N LEU A 120 -11.68 14.00 -1.77
CA LEU A 120 -12.25 15.11 -2.53
C LEU A 120 -12.69 14.63 -3.92
N VAL A 121 -14.00 14.68 -4.20
CA VAL A 121 -14.58 14.31 -5.49
C VAL A 121 -15.40 15.49 -6.02
N ILE A 122 -14.75 16.30 -6.85
CA ILE A 122 -15.23 17.62 -7.24
C ILE A 122 -15.45 17.68 -8.74
N ASP A 123 -16.62 18.18 -9.15
CA ASP A 123 -16.94 18.36 -10.57
C ASP A 123 -16.20 19.57 -11.16
N HIS A 124 -15.86 19.47 -12.45
CA HIS A 124 -15.17 20.54 -13.19
C HIS A 124 -15.96 21.88 -13.20
N ARG A 125 -17.27 21.85 -12.94
CA ARG A 125 -18.12 23.05 -12.82
C ARG A 125 -17.83 23.89 -11.57
N ASP A 126 -17.09 23.35 -10.60
CA ASP A 126 -16.65 24.06 -9.42
C ASP A 126 -15.26 24.70 -9.56
N LEU A 127 -14.58 24.50 -10.70
CA LEU A 127 -13.35 25.20 -11.02
C LEU A 127 -13.62 26.69 -11.28
N ARG A 128 -12.92 27.59 -10.56
CA ARG A 128 -13.08 29.05 -10.66
C ARG A 128 -12.32 29.67 -11.82
N LEU A 129 -12.31 28.97 -12.95
CA LEU A 129 -11.70 29.40 -14.19
C LEU A 129 -12.66 30.33 -14.96
N PRO A 130 -12.23 31.53 -15.40
CA PRO A 130 -13.04 32.39 -16.28
C PRO A 130 -13.41 31.69 -17.59
N GLU A 131 -14.50 32.11 -18.25
CA GLU A 131 -14.90 31.55 -19.56
C GLU A 131 -13.90 31.88 -20.66
N ALA A 132 -13.30 33.08 -20.62
CA ALA A 132 -12.29 33.54 -21.55
C ALA A 132 -11.22 34.35 -20.80
N PRO A 133 -10.26 33.70 -20.11
CA PRO A 133 -9.22 34.41 -19.38
C PRO A 133 -8.23 35.11 -20.32
N ASP A 134 -7.95 36.38 -20.07
CA ASP A 134 -6.89 37.13 -20.75
C ASP A 134 -5.49 36.58 -20.42
N ASP A 135 -5.32 36.05 -19.21
CA ASP A 135 -4.13 35.31 -18.74
C ASP A 135 -4.52 33.89 -18.32
N PRO A 136 -4.49 32.92 -19.25
CA PRO A 136 -4.86 31.54 -18.96
C PRO A 136 -3.93 30.86 -17.94
N LEU A 137 -2.63 31.19 -17.92
CA LEU A 137 -1.68 30.60 -16.98
C LEU A 137 -1.93 31.13 -15.57
N GLY A 138 -2.07 32.44 -15.41
CA GLY A 138 -2.42 33.04 -14.12
C GLY A 138 -3.76 32.53 -13.57
N ALA A 139 -4.73 32.24 -14.44
CA ALA A 139 -5.99 31.62 -14.01
C ALA A 139 -5.81 30.18 -13.49
N VAL A 140 -4.94 29.39 -14.12
CA VAL A 140 -4.58 28.04 -13.64
C VAL A 140 -3.85 28.12 -12.31
N ASP A 141 -2.86 28.99 -12.20
CA ASP A 141 -2.06 29.17 -10.97
C ASP A 141 -2.94 29.60 -9.79
N ALA A 142 -3.87 30.53 -10.00
CA ALA A 142 -4.82 30.97 -8.98
C ALA A 142 -5.74 29.85 -8.50
N GLU A 143 -6.20 28.99 -9.42
CA GLU A 143 -7.05 27.85 -9.08
C GLU A 143 -6.25 26.76 -8.33
N VAL A 144 -5.00 26.49 -8.73
CA VAL A 144 -4.11 25.56 -8.03
C VAL A 144 -3.78 26.05 -6.62
N ALA A 145 -3.47 27.34 -6.46
CA ALA A 145 -3.22 27.94 -5.15
C ALA A 145 -4.42 27.79 -4.20
N ARG A 146 -5.64 27.88 -4.74
CA ARG A 146 -6.87 27.64 -3.97
C ARG A 146 -6.95 26.20 -3.46
N TRP A 147 -6.67 25.21 -4.32
CA TRP A 147 -6.65 23.80 -3.92
C TRP A 147 -5.56 23.49 -2.90
N ALA A 148 -4.36 24.05 -3.10
CA ALA A 148 -3.26 23.94 -2.14
C ALA A 148 -3.67 24.45 -0.75
N GLY A 149 -4.31 25.62 -0.67
CA GLY A 149 -4.81 26.16 0.60
C GLY A 149 -5.86 25.29 1.28
N LEU A 150 -6.74 24.63 0.52
CA LEU A 150 -7.70 23.66 1.08
C LEU A 150 -7.01 22.40 1.61
N TRP A 151 -6.00 21.88 0.90
CA TRP A 151 -5.22 20.74 1.36
C TRP A 151 -4.45 21.05 2.64
N ASP A 152 -3.83 22.23 2.71
CA ASP A 152 -3.10 22.66 3.91
C ASP A 152 -4.02 22.75 5.13
N LEU A 153 -5.21 23.36 4.99
CA LEU A 153 -6.19 23.44 6.08
C LEU A 153 -6.63 22.06 6.57
N VAL A 154 -6.91 21.13 5.65
CA VAL A 154 -7.30 19.75 6.02
C VAL A 154 -6.14 19.06 6.74
N ARG A 155 -4.92 19.18 6.22
CA ARG A 155 -3.71 18.56 6.77
C ARG A 155 -3.40 19.08 8.17
N GLU A 156 -3.43 20.39 8.38
CA GLU A 156 -3.17 21.05 9.66
C GLU A 156 -4.18 20.63 10.75
N ARG A 157 -5.44 20.41 10.37
CA ARG A 157 -6.53 20.17 11.33
C ARG A 157 -6.84 18.70 11.60
N THR A 158 -6.47 17.80 10.69
CA THR A 158 -6.78 16.36 10.81
C THR A 158 -5.57 15.45 10.81
N GLY A 159 -4.47 15.84 10.15
CA GLY A 159 -3.38 14.93 9.82
C GLY A 159 -3.78 13.78 8.87
N ALA A 160 -5.00 13.77 8.32
CA ALA A 160 -5.53 12.71 7.48
C ALA A 160 -4.77 12.59 6.16
N THR A 161 -4.81 11.40 5.56
CA THR A 161 -4.38 11.23 4.16
C THR A 161 -5.39 11.94 3.25
N ILE A 162 -4.90 12.78 2.35
CA ILE A 162 -5.77 13.48 1.40
C ILE A 162 -5.73 12.74 0.07
N VAL A 163 -6.90 12.44 -0.48
CA VAL A 163 -7.04 11.87 -1.82
C VAL A 163 -7.97 12.76 -2.61
N GLN A 164 -7.60 13.14 -3.83
CA GLN A 164 -8.42 13.98 -4.69
C GLN A 164 -8.55 13.39 -6.08
N THR A 165 -9.76 13.36 -6.64
CA THR A 165 -9.94 13.04 -8.06
C THR A 165 -9.50 14.21 -8.93
N THR A 166 -8.86 13.93 -10.05
CA THR A 166 -8.69 14.92 -11.13
C THR A 166 -10.06 15.34 -11.69
N PHE A 167 -10.10 16.47 -12.39
CA PHE A 167 -11.32 16.97 -13.02
C PHE A 167 -11.50 16.36 -14.41
N VAL A 168 -12.70 15.89 -14.72
CA VAL A 168 -13.02 15.39 -16.06
C VAL A 168 -13.51 16.56 -16.91
N PRO A 169 -12.83 16.93 -18.02
CA PRO A 169 -13.31 17.97 -18.91
C PRO A 169 -14.67 17.59 -19.51
N ALA A 170 -15.61 18.55 -19.57
CA ALA A 170 -16.87 18.33 -20.25
C ALA A 170 -16.64 17.96 -21.73
N PRO A 171 -17.39 16.99 -22.28
CA PRO A 171 -17.30 16.62 -23.69
C PRO A 171 -17.91 17.69 -24.59
N ASP A 172 -18.87 18.46 -24.07
CA ASP A 172 -19.66 19.44 -24.82
C ASP A 172 -19.02 20.84 -24.74
N ASP A 173 -17.94 21.04 -25.50
CA ASP A 173 -17.30 22.35 -25.69
C ASP A 173 -17.80 22.97 -27.01
N ALA A 174 -18.34 24.20 -26.95
CA ALA A 174 -18.80 24.91 -28.15
C ALA A 174 -17.68 25.21 -29.16
N LEU A 175 -16.42 25.21 -28.70
CA LEU A 175 -15.23 25.33 -29.56
C LEU A 175 -14.87 24.00 -30.25
N GLY A 176 -15.52 22.89 -29.89
CA GLY A 176 -15.19 21.55 -30.35
C GLY A 176 -13.70 21.25 -30.16
N GLY A 177 -13.05 20.70 -31.20
CA GLY A 177 -11.61 20.39 -31.16
C GLY A 177 -10.70 21.61 -30.93
N LEU A 178 -11.16 22.84 -31.23
CA LEU A 178 -10.36 24.05 -30.98
C LEU A 178 -10.16 24.32 -29.48
N GLY A 179 -11.08 23.85 -28.63
CA GLY A 179 -10.98 23.98 -27.17
C GLY A 179 -9.74 23.29 -26.58
N ALA A 180 -9.19 22.29 -27.26
CA ALA A 180 -7.96 21.61 -26.85
C ALA A 180 -6.68 22.38 -27.24
N VAL A 181 -6.76 23.28 -28.23
CA VAL A 181 -5.60 23.97 -28.81
C VAL A 181 -5.50 25.40 -28.30
N LEU A 182 -6.62 26.12 -28.20
CA LEU A 182 -6.62 27.51 -27.78
C LEU A 182 -6.19 27.63 -26.30
N PRO A 183 -5.27 28.56 -25.94
CA PRO A 183 -4.82 28.75 -24.56
C PRO A 183 -5.96 28.95 -23.55
N ALA A 184 -7.01 29.68 -23.96
CA ALA A 184 -8.20 29.93 -23.16
C ALA A 184 -9.30 28.87 -23.31
N GLY A 185 -9.06 27.79 -24.07
CA GLY A 185 -10.05 26.74 -24.29
C GLY A 185 -10.38 25.99 -23.00
N ARG A 186 -11.66 25.76 -22.71
CA ARG A 186 -12.11 25.24 -21.40
C ARG A 186 -11.51 23.87 -21.11
N SER A 187 -11.58 22.95 -22.07
CA SER A 187 -11.01 21.60 -21.90
C SER A 187 -9.49 21.61 -21.69
N ARG A 188 -8.77 22.51 -22.38
CA ARG A 188 -7.33 22.71 -22.17
C ARG A 188 -7.03 23.26 -20.77
N LEU A 189 -7.78 24.24 -20.30
CA LEU A 189 -7.60 24.82 -18.96
C LEU A 189 -7.86 23.79 -17.84
N VAL A 190 -8.92 22.98 -17.95
CA VAL A 190 -9.20 21.91 -16.97
C VAL A 190 -8.03 20.91 -16.90
N ARG A 191 -7.50 20.49 -18.05
CA ARG A 191 -6.33 19.60 -18.10
C ARG A 191 -5.06 20.27 -17.59
N ALA A 192 -4.89 21.56 -17.83
CA ALA A 192 -3.78 22.34 -17.30
C ALA A 192 -3.84 22.42 -15.76
N VAL A 193 -5.05 22.60 -15.18
CA VAL A 193 -5.25 22.50 -13.73
C VAL A 193 -4.90 21.09 -13.23
N ASN A 194 -5.37 20.02 -13.87
CA ASN A 194 -5.02 18.65 -13.46
C ASN A 194 -3.50 18.42 -13.43
N ALA A 195 -2.79 18.84 -14.48
CA ALA A 195 -1.34 18.72 -14.55
C ALA A 195 -0.65 19.55 -13.45
N ALA A 196 -1.05 20.81 -13.30
CA ALA A 196 -0.46 21.70 -12.31
C ALA A 196 -0.75 21.25 -10.87
N LEU A 197 -1.91 20.64 -10.59
CA LEU A 197 -2.19 20.03 -9.28
C LEU A 197 -1.24 18.88 -8.98
N ALA A 198 -0.93 18.03 -9.96
CA ALA A 198 0.01 16.93 -9.80
C ALA A 198 1.43 17.43 -9.46
N ASP A 199 1.85 18.55 -10.07
CA ASP A 199 3.14 19.18 -9.81
C ASP A 199 3.25 19.81 -8.41
N HIS A 200 2.11 20.17 -7.79
CA HIS A 200 2.05 20.89 -6.51
C HIS A 200 1.51 20.04 -5.35
N LEU A 201 1.50 18.71 -5.46
CA LEU A 201 0.96 17.85 -4.41
C LEU A 201 1.74 17.98 -3.09
N PRO A 202 1.08 18.39 -1.99
CA PRO A 202 1.69 18.31 -0.66
C PRO A 202 1.98 16.86 -0.27
N ARG A 203 2.89 16.68 0.69
CA ARG A 203 3.15 15.36 1.27
C ARG A 203 1.89 14.80 1.91
N GLY A 204 1.60 13.53 1.64
CA GLY A 204 0.40 12.85 2.14
C GLY A 204 -0.87 13.14 1.32
N THR A 205 -0.74 13.85 0.19
CA THR A 205 -1.82 14.06 -0.78
C THR A 205 -1.61 13.18 -2.00
N HIS A 206 -2.68 12.53 -2.47
CA HIS A 206 -2.67 11.64 -3.61
C HIS A 206 -3.76 12.00 -4.61
N LEU A 207 -3.52 11.75 -5.90
CA LEU A 207 -4.51 11.93 -6.95
C LEU A 207 -5.10 10.60 -7.43
N VAL A 208 -6.36 10.64 -7.80
CA VAL A 208 -7.06 9.59 -8.57
C VAL A 208 -7.35 10.17 -9.94
N ASP A 209 -6.84 9.54 -11.00
CA ASP A 209 -7.09 9.99 -12.37
C ASP A 209 -8.51 9.65 -12.82
N ALA A 210 -9.46 10.54 -12.51
CA ALA A 210 -10.85 10.39 -12.89
C ALA A 210 -11.07 10.59 -14.40
N GLU A 211 -10.22 11.34 -15.10
CA GLU A 211 -10.29 11.47 -16.56
C GLU A 211 -10.05 10.11 -17.22
N MET A 212 -9.10 9.32 -16.70
CA MET A 212 -8.87 7.95 -17.16
C MET A 212 -10.05 7.01 -16.84
N VAL A 213 -10.63 7.10 -15.65
CA VAL A 213 -11.85 6.33 -15.32
C VAL A 213 -13.00 6.67 -16.26
N ALA A 214 -13.19 7.97 -16.53
CA ALA A 214 -14.22 8.44 -17.45
C ALA A 214 -13.97 7.96 -18.89
N ALA A 215 -12.71 7.90 -19.33
CA ALA A 215 -12.33 7.36 -20.64
C ALA A 215 -12.59 5.84 -20.73
N GLU A 216 -12.28 5.08 -19.67
CA GLU A 216 -12.49 3.63 -19.61
C GLU A 216 -13.97 3.25 -19.61
N VAL A 217 -14.81 3.98 -18.88
CA VAL A 217 -16.26 3.74 -18.80
C VAL A 217 -16.99 4.35 -20.00
N GLY A 218 -16.41 5.40 -20.59
CA GLY A 218 -16.99 6.21 -21.66
C GLY A 218 -17.58 7.52 -21.14
N LEU A 219 -17.23 8.63 -21.77
CA LEU A 219 -17.65 9.98 -21.36
C LEU A 219 -19.18 10.15 -21.34
N SER A 220 -19.91 9.49 -22.24
CA SER A 220 -21.38 9.54 -22.25
C SER A 220 -22.03 8.82 -21.08
N ALA A 221 -21.35 7.82 -20.51
CA ALA A 221 -21.81 7.14 -19.29
C ALA A 221 -21.36 7.89 -18.02
N TRP A 222 -20.25 8.62 -18.10
CA TRP A 222 -19.81 9.53 -17.05
C TRP A 222 -20.72 10.76 -16.92
N PHE A 223 -20.97 11.47 -18.03
CA PHE A 223 -21.84 12.65 -18.09
C PHE A 223 -23.28 12.25 -18.48
N ASP A 224 -24.03 11.73 -17.51
CA ASP A 224 -25.48 11.51 -17.70
C ASP A 224 -26.27 12.71 -17.17
N ASP A 225 -26.47 13.68 -18.07
CA ASP A 225 -27.15 14.95 -17.79
C ASP A 225 -28.54 14.79 -17.17
N ARG A 226 -29.23 13.67 -17.41
CA ARG A 226 -30.53 13.40 -16.78
C ARG A 226 -30.38 13.35 -15.26
N PHE A 227 -29.33 12.72 -14.74
CA PHE A 227 -29.07 12.67 -13.30
C PHE A 227 -28.50 13.97 -12.76
N TRP A 228 -27.74 14.73 -13.56
CA TRP A 228 -27.31 16.07 -13.18
C TRP A 228 -28.49 17.02 -12.97
N TYR A 229 -29.40 17.12 -13.94
CA TYR A 229 -30.52 18.05 -13.85
C TYR A 229 -31.57 17.64 -12.81
N THR A 230 -31.80 16.34 -12.62
CA THR A 230 -32.81 15.85 -11.67
C THR A 230 -32.32 15.82 -10.23
N SER A 231 -31.04 15.48 -10.00
CA SER A 231 -30.57 15.10 -8.67
C SER A 231 -29.11 15.46 -8.40
N LYS A 232 -28.49 16.26 -9.28
CA LYS A 232 -27.13 16.78 -9.13
C LYS A 232 -26.08 15.69 -8.96
N HIS A 233 -26.21 14.57 -9.65
CA HIS A 233 -25.11 13.62 -9.79
C HIS A 233 -24.23 14.08 -10.95
N ALA A 234 -22.98 14.45 -10.67
CA ALA A 234 -22.02 14.78 -11.73
C ALA A 234 -21.44 13.53 -12.39
N ILE A 235 -21.38 12.42 -11.64
CA ILE A 235 -20.92 11.12 -12.10
C ILE A 235 -22.15 10.26 -12.39
N GLY A 236 -22.28 9.80 -13.63
CA GLY A 236 -23.34 8.90 -14.04
C GLY A 236 -23.28 7.59 -13.25
N LEU A 237 -24.45 7.01 -12.93
CA LEU A 237 -24.54 5.87 -12.01
C LEU A 237 -23.72 4.64 -12.45
N GLY A 238 -23.50 4.47 -13.77
CA GLY A 238 -22.64 3.41 -14.32
C GLY A 238 -21.15 3.61 -14.06
N ALA A 239 -20.70 4.85 -13.83
CA ALA A 239 -19.30 5.20 -13.56
C ALA A 239 -18.95 5.25 -12.06
N VAL A 240 -19.96 5.26 -11.17
CA VAL A 240 -19.77 5.34 -9.71
C VAL A 240 -18.92 4.18 -9.17
N GLY A 241 -19.24 2.94 -9.58
CA GLY A 241 -18.49 1.75 -9.16
C GLY A 241 -17.02 1.77 -9.58
N PRO A 242 -16.73 1.94 -10.89
CA PRO A 242 -15.36 2.09 -11.39
C PRO A 242 -14.55 3.18 -10.69
N LEU A 243 -15.14 4.35 -10.43
CA LEU A 243 -14.45 5.41 -9.68
C LEU A 243 -14.19 5.01 -8.23
N ALA A 244 -15.16 4.37 -7.55
CA ALA A 244 -14.99 3.92 -6.18
C ALA A 244 -13.85 2.91 -6.03
N VAL A 245 -13.73 1.97 -6.98
CA VAL A 245 -12.61 1.00 -7.01
C VAL A 245 -11.28 1.73 -7.13
N ARG A 246 -11.14 2.64 -8.10
CA ARG A 246 -9.89 3.38 -8.32
C ARG A 246 -9.53 4.30 -7.15
N ALA A 247 -10.51 4.96 -6.55
CA ALA A 247 -10.29 5.76 -5.35
C ALA A 247 -9.82 4.88 -4.19
N MET A 248 -10.47 3.74 -3.95
CA MET A 248 -10.06 2.84 -2.87
C MET A 248 -8.71 2.17 -3.12
N ASP A 249 -8.30 1.92 -4.36
CA ASP A 249 -6.95 1.45 -4.67
C ASP A 249 -5.88 2.44 -4.22
N VAL A 250 -6.09 3.74 -4.47
CA VAL A 250 -5.19 4.81 -4.01
C VAL A 250 -5.22 4.94 -2.49
N VAL A 251 -6.40 4.94 -1.87
CA VAL A 251 -6.55 5.00 -0.41
C VAL A 251 -5.86 3.83 0.28
N ALA A 252 -6.06 2.60 -0.20
CA ALA A 252 -5.44 1.41 0.35
C ALA A 252 -3.91 1.45 0.19
N ALA A 253 -3.41 1.89 -0.96
CA ALA A 253 -1.99 2.04 -1.20
C ALA A 253 -1.35 3.08 -0.28
N ALA A 254 -2.02 4.21 -0.05
CA ALA A 254 -1.58 5.25 0.91
C ALA A 254 -1.56 4.72 2.35
N ALA A 255 -2.53 3.86 2.70
CA ALA A 255 -2.58 3.17 3.98
C ALA A 255 -1.58 2.01 4.13
N GLY A 256 -0.74 1.75 3.12
CA GLY A 256 0.30 0.70 3.16
C GLY A 256 -0.22 -0.71 2.88
N LEU A 257 -1.40 -0.86 2.28
CA LEU A 257 -2.04 -2.14 1.97
C LEU A 257 -1.70 -2.66 0.56
N SER A 258 -0.70 -2.08 -0.11
CA SER A 258 -0.20 -2.58 -1.39
C SER A 258 0.46 -3.96 -1.25
N ARG A 259 0.24 -4.80 -2.25
CA ARG A 259 0.89 -6.09 -2.43
C ARG A 259 2.31 -5.89 -2.97
N LYS A 260 3.17 -6.88 -2.77
CA LYS A 260 4.62 -6.78 -3.05
C LYS A 260 5.09 -7.79 -4.08
N VAL A 261 4.41 -8.94 -4.21
CA VAL A 261 4.84 -10.05 -5.04
C VAL A 261 3.74 -10.44 -6.01
N VAL A 262 4.07 -10.54 -7.30
CA VAL A 262 3.22 -11.17 -8.31
C VAL A 262 3.79 -12.56 -8.57
N VAL A 263 3.01 -13.58 -8.21
CA VAL A 263 3.34 -14.98 -8.45
C VAL A 263 2.57 -15.45 -9.68
N VAL A 264 3.29 -15.79 -10.73
CA VAL A 264 2.70 -16.23 -12.00
C VAL A 264 2.84 -17.74 -12.17
N ASP A 265 1.80 -18.36 -12.72
CA ASP A 265 1.91 -19.65 -13.40
C ASP A 265 2.60 -19.50 -14.76
N LEU A 266 2.93 -20.61 -15.43
CA LEU A 266 3.63 -20.62 -16.71
C LEU A 266 2.72 -20.96 -17.89
N ASP A 267 2.26 -22.22 -17.95
CA ASP A 267 1.49 -22.75 -19.08
C ASP A 267 0.13 -22.05 -19.19
N ASN A 268 -0.24 -21.64 -20.39
CA ASN A 268 -1.43 -20.79 -20.67
C ASN A 268 -1.48 -19.46 -19.91
N THR A 269 -0.44 -19.10 -19.15
CA THR A 269 -0.35 -17.85 -18.38
C THR A 269 0.70 -16.90 -18.95
N LEU A 270 1.95 -17.34 -19.10
CA LEU A 270 3.03 -16.57 -19.74
C LEU A 270 3.20 -16.89 -21.23
N TRP A 271 2.76 -18.07 -21.66
CA TRP A 271 2.70 -18.50 -23.06
C TRP A 271 1.46 -19.37 -23.26
N GLY A 272 1.03 -19.60 -24.49
CA GLY A 272 -0.05 -20.55 -24.78
C GLY A 272 0.49 -21.97 -24.96
N GLY A 273 -0.26 -22.98 -24.51
CA GLY A 273 0.14 -24.38 -24.57
C GLY A 273 0.86 -24.86 -23.31
N VAL A 274 1.22 -26.15 -23.32
CA VAL A 274 1.82 -26.87 -22.18
C VAL A 274 3.23 -27.29 -22.55
N ILE A 275 4.26 -26.71 -21.91
CA ILE A 275 5.66 -26.91 -22.32
C ILE A 275 6.09 -28.39 -22.32
N GLY A 276 5.60 -29.18 -21.36
CA GLY A 276 5.92 -30.62 -21.27
C GLY A 276 5.27 -31.48 -22.37
N GLU A 277 4.22 -30.99 -23.03
CA GLU A 277 3.50 -31.71 -24.10
C GLU A 277 3.88 -31.16 -25.48
N ASP A 278 3.87 -29.84 -25.63
CA ASP A 278 4.08 -29.15 -26.91
C ASP A 278 5.56 -28.94 -27.24
N GLY A 279 6.42 -28.94 -26.21
CA GLY A 279 7.84 -28.62 -26.32
C GLY A 279 8.09 -27.15 -26.68
N LEU A 280 9.37 -26.76 -26.67
CA LEU A 280 9.80 -25.37 -26.84
C LEU A 280 9.31 -24.73 -28.16
N ALA A 281 9.21 -25.52 -29.24
CA ALA A 281 8.75 -25.02 -30.54
C ALA A 281 7.23 -25.01 -30.71
N GLY A 282 6.49 -25.70 -29.84
CA GLY A 282 5.03 -25.84 -29.91
C GLY A 282 4.28 -24.81 -29.07
N ILE A 283 4.92 -24.21 -28.06
CA ILE A 283 4.29 -23.15 -27.27
C ILE A 283 4.00 -21.91 -28.12
N THR A 284 2.87 -21.26 -27.84
CA THR A 284 2.42 -20.05 -28.52
C THR A 284 2.99 -18.81 -27.83
N LEU A 285 4.01 -18.20 -28.44
CA LEU A 285 4.66 -16.99 -27.95
C LEU A 285 5.26 -16.14 -29.08
N GLY A 286 4.93 -14.84 -29.11
CA GLY A 286 5.40 -13.85 -30.09
C GLY A 286 4.80 -13.93 -31.49
N GLY A 287 4.52 -15.15 -31.99
CA GLY A 287 3.89 -15.38 -33.29
C GLY A 287 2.36 -15.34 -33.27
N GLY A 288 1.77 -14.55 -34.16
CA GLY A 288 0.31 -14.48 -34.36
C GLY A 288 -0.45 -13.80 -33.22
N PRO A 289 -1.77 -13.59 -33.37
CA PRO A 289 -2.55 -12.76 -32.43
C PRO A 289 -2.51 -13.25 -30.97
N ALA A 290 -2.53 -14.56 -30.74
CA ALA A 290 -2.47 -15.14 -29.40
C ALA A 290 -1.06 -15.02 -28.79
N GLY A 291 0.00 -15.29 -29.56
CA GLY A 291 1.39 -15.16 -29.09
C GLY A 291 1.76 -13.72 -28.77
N GLU A 292 1.28 -12.76 -29.56
CA GLU A 292 1.45 -11.32 -29.31
C GLU A 292 0.79 -10.88 -27.99
N ALA A 293 -0.38 -11.44 -27.66
CA ALA A 293 -1.07 -11.16 -26.40
C ALA A 293 -0.24 -11.62 -25.18
N PHE A 294 0.37 -12.80 -25.25
CA PHE A 294 1.27 -13.29 -24.19
C PHE A 294 2.54 -12.44 -24.07
N VAL A 295 3.15 -12.03 -25.18
CA VAL A 295 4.30 -11.10 -25.17
C VAL A 295 3.91 -9.76 -24.55
N ALA A 296 2.74 -9.21 -24.89
CA ALA A 296 2.24 -7.98 -24.30
C ALA A 296 2.01 -8.15 -22.78
N PHE A 297 1.47 -9.30 -22.36
CA PHE A 297 1.30 -9.61 -20.95
C PHE A 297 2.64 -9.72 -20.21
N GLN A 298 3.64 -10.40 -20.77
CA GLN A 298 4.98 -10.48 -20.18
C GLN A 298 5.63 -9.10 -20.05
N ARG A 299 5.52 -8.23 -21.07
CA ARG A 299 6.00 -6.84 -20.99
C ARG A 299 5.31 -6.07 -19.88
N TYR A 300 4.00 -6.24 -19.72
CA TYR A 300 3.25 -5.62 -18.63
C TYR A 300 3.71 -6.12 -17.26
N VAL A 301 3.86 -7.44 -17.09
CA VAL A 301 4.36 -8.06 -15.85
C VAL A 301 5.78 -7.57 -15.53
N SER A 302 6.66 -7.51 -16.52
CA SER A 302 8.02 -6.95 -16.38
C SER A 302 7.98 -5.48 -15.93
N ALA A 303 7.08 -4.68 -16.49
CA ALA A 303 6.92 -3.28 -16.08
C ALA A 303 6.47 -3.13 -14.61
N LEU A 304 5.80 -4.13 -14.02
CA LEU A 304 5.47 -4.11 -12.59
C LEU A 304 6.72 -4.07 -11.68
N CYS A 305 7.86 -4.58 -12.14
CA CYS A 305 9.12 -4.49 -11.41
C CYS A 305 9.57 -3.03 -11.21
N SER A 306 9.41 -2.19 -12.24
CA SER A 306 9.68 -0.74 -12.14
C SER A 306 8.80 -0.02 -11.13
N ARG A 307 7.67 -0.64 -10.75
CA ARG A 307 6.73 -0.15 -9.73
C ARG A 307 7.02 -0.69 -8.32
N GLY A 308 8.13 -1.40 -8.14
CA GLY A 308 8.55 -1.97 -6.85
C GLY A 308 7.95 -3.32 -6.50
N LEU A 309 7.25 -3.96 -7.43
CA LEU A 309 6.81 -5.35 -7.25
C LEU A 309 7.94 -6.30 -7.62
N VAL A 310 7.92 -7.50 -7.06
CA VAL A 310 8.83 -8.59 -7.45
C VAL A 310 8.05 -9.75 -8.01
N LEU A 311 8.69 -10.52 -8.89
CA LEU A 311 8.06 -11.63 -9.59
C LEU A 311 8.52 -12.96 -8.98
N ALA A 312 7.60 -13.91 -8.88
CA ALA A 312 7.93 -15.29 -8.58
C ALA A 312 7.14 -16.23 -9.49
N VAL A 313 7.63 -17.45 -9.65
CA VAL A 313 6.92 -18.51 -10.39
C VAL A 313 6.38 -19.54 -9.41
N SER A 314 5.13 -19.95 -9.63
CA SER A 314 4.53 -21.13 -9.00
C SER A 314 3.84 -21.93 -10.10
N SER A 315 4.46 -23.02 -10.55
CA SER A 315 4.01 -23.79 -11.72
C SER A 315 4.04 -25.30 -11.51
N LYS A 316 3.16 -26.01 -12.21
CA LYS A 316 3.08 -27.48 -12.21
C LYS A 316 3.81 -28.08 -13.40
N ASN A 317 5.13 -28.08 -13.35
CA ASN A 317 5.98 -28.59 -14.42
C ASN A 317 7.21 -29.34 -13.87
N ASN A 318 7.90 -30.05 -14.76
CA ASN A 318 9.29 -30.43 -14.51
C ASN A 318 10.17 -29.15 -14.42
N PRO A 319 11.08 -29.05 -13.44
CA PRO A 319 11.90 -27.85 -13.24
C PRO A 319 12.79 -27.45 -14.42
N ASP A 320 13.29 -28.41 -15.20
CA ASP A 320 14.19 -28.15 -16.32
C ASP A 320 13.39 -27.69 -17.55
N GLU A 321 12.28 -28.37 -17.85
CA GLU A 321 11.35 -27.99 -18.92
C GLU A 321 10.76 -26.60 -18.70
N ALA A 322 10.38 -26.27 -17.46
CA ALA A 322 9.85 -24.97 -17.08
C ALA A 322 10.84 -23.82 -17.32
N ARG A 323 12.15 -24.09 -17.21
CA ARG A 323 13.21 -23.09 -17.36
C ARG A 323 13.63 -22.87 -18.81
N ALA A 324 13.54 -23.90 -19.65
CA ALA A 324 14.01 -23.85 -21.03
C ALA A 324 13.45 -22.67 -21.85
N PRO A 325 12.15 -22.31 -21.78
CA PRO A 325 11.64 -21.13 -22.50
C PRO A 325 12.33 -19.82 -22.14
N PHE A 326 12.70 -19.62 -20.87
CA PHE A 326 13.35 -18.39 -20.40
C PHE A 326 14.78 -18.21 -20.92
N THR A 327 15.47 -19.32 -21.20
CA THR A 327 16.85 -19.33 -21.68
C THR A 327 16.96 -19.47 -23.19
N GLU A 328 16.05 -20.20 -23.83
CA GLU A 328 16.19 -20.64 -25.22
C GLU A 328 15.16 -20.02 -26.16
N HIS A 329 13.97 -19.63 -25.69
CA HIS A 329 12.93 -19.10 -26.58
C HIS A 329 13.22 -17.63 -26.96
N PRO A 330 13.33 -17.29 -28.25
CA PRO A 330 13.74 -15.95 -28.69
C PRO A 330 12.71 -14.87 -28.36
N GLU A 331 11.42 -15.20 -28.41
CA GLU A 331 10.31 -14.27 -28.12
C GLU A 331 10.00 -14.14 -26.62
N MET A 332 10.75 -14.84 -25.75
CA MET A 332 10.56 -14.69 -24.31
C MET A 332 11.06 -13.32 -23.86
N VAL A 333 10.18 -12.54 -23.24
CA VAL A 333 10.49 -11.21 -22.73
C VAL A 333 11.10 -11.33 -21.34
N LEU A 334 10.45 -12.08 -20.46
CA LEU A 334 10.94 -12.34 -19.11
C LEU A 334 12.11 -13.33 -19.15
N ARG A 335 13.09 -13.13 -18.28
CA ARG A 335 14.24 -13.99 -18.10
C ARG A 335 14.23 -14.59 -16.71
N LEU A 336 14.96 -15.69 -16.50
CA LEU A 336 15.02 -16.35 -15.17
C LEU A 336 15.45 -15.39 -14.07
N GLU A 337 16.34 -14.46 -14.40
CA GLU A 337 16.76 -13.42 -13.50
C GLU A 337 15.59 -12.56 -13.00
N ASP A 338 14.59 -12.21 -13.82
CA ASP A 338 13.47 -11.36 -13.41
C ASP A 338 12.67 -11.89 -12.20
N PHE A 339 12.81 -13.18 -11.87
CA PHE A 339 12.12 -13.82 -10.76
C PHE A 339 13.01 -13.96 -9.51
N VAL A 340 12.47 -13.58 -8.35
CA VAL A 340 13.14 -13.72 -7.06
C VAL A 340 12.97 -15.12 -6.45
N SER A 341 12.01 -15.90 -6.94
CA SER A 341 11.80 -17.30 -6.59
C SER A 341 11.16 -18.03 -7.77
N PHE A 342 11.58 -19.27 -8.01
CA PHE A 342 11.12 -20.09 -9.12
C PHE A 342 10.71 -21.48 -8.62
N GLN A 343 9.44 -21.64 -8.23
CA GLN A 343 8.88 -22.90 -7.77
C GLN A 343 8.18 -23.61 -8.93
N ALA A 344 8.84 -24.59 -9.53
CA ALA A 344 8.27 -25.48 -10.53
C ALA A 344 8.35 -26.92 -10.03
N SER A 345 7.21 -27.54 -9.74
CA SER A 345 7.14 -28.93 -9.27
C SER A 345 5.74 -29.50 -9.43
N TRP A 346 5.57 -30.82 -9.26
CA TRP A 346 4.25 -31.47 -9.23
C TRP A 346 3.50 -31.34 -7.88
N GLY A 347 4.02 -30.53 -6.95
CA GLY A 347 3.35 -30.20 -5.70
C GLY A 347 2.12 -29.32 -5.90
N ASP A 348 1.37 -29.07 -4.82
CA ASP A 348 0.21 -28.17 -4.87
C ASP A 348 0.64 -26.68 -4.83
N LYS A 349 -0.11 -25.82 -5.53
CA LYS A 349 0.15 -24.38 -5.59
C LYS A 349 0.11 -23.69 -4.21
N PRO A 350 -0.83 -24.03 -3.30
CA PRO A 350 -0.82 -23.48 -1.94
C PRO A 350 0.49 -23.71 -1.18
N SER A 351 1.04 -24.92 -1.19
CA SER A 351 2.33 -25.22 -0.56
C SER A 351 3.47 -24.44 -1.21
N ALA A 352 3.50 -24.33 -2.54
CA ALA A 352 4.50 -23.53 -3.24
C ALA A 352 4.41 -22.02 -2.88
N LEU A 353 3.21 -21.48 -2.74
CA LEU A 353 3.01 -20.08 -2.34
C LEU A 353 3.44 -19.80 -0.90
N ARG A 354 3.25 -20.76 0.03
CA ARG A 354 3.80 -20.67 1.38
C ARG A 354 5.33 -20.64 1.35
N ALA A 355 5.95 -21.56 0.59
CA ALA A 355 7.40 -21.58 0.42
C ALA A 355 7.92 -20.27 -0.18
N ILE A 356 7.26 -19.69 -1.19
CA ILE A 356 7.64 -18.38 -1.76
C ILE A 356 7.53 -17.27 -0.70
N ALA A 357 6.47 -17.26 0.10
CA ALA A 357 6.29 -16.26 1.15
C ALA A 357 7.40 -16.36 2.22
N ASP A 358 7.71 -17.58 2.65
CA ASP A 358 8.78 -17.87 3.62
C ASP A 358 10.16 -17.53 3.03
N ASP A 359 10.42 -17.90 1.78
CA ASP A 359 11.65 -17.59 1.04
C ASP A 359 11.87 -16.08 0.89
N LEU A 360 10.81 -15.28 0.88
CA LEU A 360 10.90 -13.83 0.76
C LEU A 360 10.75 -13.11 2.10
N ASP A 361 10.51 -13.85 3.20
CA ASP A 361 10.22 -13.27 4.51
C ASP A 361 9.10 -12.23 4.42
N LEU A 362 8.00 -12.64 3.78
CA LEU A 362 6.80 -11.86 3.54
C LEU A 362 5.56 -12.62 3.99
N GLY A 363 4.54 -11.90 4.44
CA GLY A 363 3.23 -12.50 4.67
C GLY A 363 2.54 -12.88 3.37
N LEU A 364 1.72 -13.94 3.39
CA LEU A 364 0.86 -14.38 2.28
C LEU A 364 -0.06 -13.25 1.75
N ASP A 365 -0.40 -12.31 2.62
CA ASP A 365 -1.16 -11.12 2.30
C ASP A 365 -0.43 -10.11 1.42
N SER A 366 0.87 -10.32 1.15
CA SER A 366 1.68 -9.56 0.21
C SER A 366 1.70 -10.14 -1.21
N LEU A 367 1.15 -11.33 -1.42
CA LEU A 367 1.20 -12.07 -2.68
C LEU A 367 -0.07 -11.84 -3.52
N VAL A 368 0.12 -11.77 -4.84
CA VAL A 368 -0.93 -11.81 -5.87
C VAL A 368 -0.63 -12.99 -6.79
N PHE A 369 -1.52 -13.96 -6.86
CA PHE A 369 -1.41 -15.17 -7.67
C PHE A 369 -2.17 -15.01 -8.99
N VAL A 370 -1.50 -15.34 -10.08
CA VAL A 370 -1.97 -15.18 -11.46
C VAL A 370 -1.82 -16.52 -12.19
N ASP A 371 -2.94 -17.15 -12.52
CA ASP A 371 -3.02 -18.50 -13.08
C ASP A 371 -4.28 -18.59 -13.95
N ASP A 372 -4.18 -19.19 -15.14
CA ASP A 372 -5.32 -19.31 -16.06
C ASP A 372 -6.35 -20.33 -15.55
N ASN A 373 -5.90 -21.34 -14.78
CA ASN A 373 -6.69 -22.48 -14.38
C ASN A 373 -7.67 -22.10 -13.25
N PRO A 374 -8.99 -22.13 -13.50
CA PRO A 374 -9.99 -21.79 -12.49
C PRO A 374 -9.96 -22.71 -11.25
N LEU A 375 -9.52 -23.97 -11.40
CA LEU A 375 -9.45 -24.91 -10.27
C LEU A 375 -8.28 -24.58 -9.33
N GLU A 376 -7.10 -24.26 -9.88
CA GLU A 376 -5.95 -23.85 -9.06
C GLU A 376 -6.24 -22.53 -8.35
N ARG A 377 -6.87 -21.57 -9.05
CA ARG A 377 -7.31 -20.30 -8.45
C ARG A 377 -8.25 -20.51 -7.27
N GLU A 378 -9.30 -21.32 -7.42
CA GLU A 378 -10.27 -21.55 -6.34
C GLU A 378 -9.63 -22.35 -5.20
N ARG A 379 -8.69 -23.26 -5.50
CA ARG A 379 -7.93 -24.00 -4.48
C ARG A 379 -7.04 -23.07 -3.65
N VAL A 380 -6.27 -22.18 -4.29
CA VAL A 380 -5.46 -21.17 -3.60
C VAL A 380 -6.34 -20.24 -2.78
N HIS A 381 -7.46 -19.79 -3.33
CA HIS A 381 -8.41 -18.93 -2.63
C HIS A 381 -8.96 -19.59 -1.35
N HIS A 382 -9.32 -20.87 -1.41
CA HIS A 382 -9.82 -21.61 -0.25
C HIS A 382 -8.74 -21.89 0.80
N ASP A 383 -7.57 -22.39 0.38
CA ASP A 383 -6.51 -22.84 1.30
C ASP A 383 -5.68 -21.66 1.85
N LEU A 384 -5.62 -20.54 1.11
CA LEU A 384 -4.83 -19.34 1.40
C LEU A 384 -5.64 -18.05 1.16
N PRO A 385 -6.71 -17.77 1.94
CA PRO A 385 -7.56 -16.60 1.74
C PRO A 385 -6.82 -15.25 1.86
N GLN A 386 -5.60 -15.25 2.41
CA GLN A 386 -4.74 -14.06 2.47
C GLN A 386 -4.16 -13.69 1.09
N VAL A 387 -3.89 -14.68 0.24
CA VAL A 387 -3.32 -14.51 -1.09
C VAL A 387 -4.39 -13.91 -2.01
N ALA A 388 -4.03 -12.84 -2.71
CA ALA A 388 -4.90 -12.27 -3.72
C ALA A 388 -4.89 -13.16 -4.96
N VAL A 389 -6.04 -13.53 -5.49
CA VAL A 389 -6.15 -14.40 -6.69
C VAL A 389 -6.82 -13.63 -7.82
N VAL A 390 -6.14 -13.52 -8.95
CA VAL A 390 -6.65 -12.77 -10.12
C VAL A 390 -7.62 -13.63 -10.92
N ASP A 391 -8.83 -13.11 -11.13
CA ASP A 391 -9.82 -13.71 -12.03
C ASP A 391 -9.45 -13.42 -13.51
N LEU A 392 -8.34 -14.00 -14.00
CA LEU A 392 -8.00 -14.03 -15.43
C LEU A 392 -9.17 -14.54 -16.31
N PRO A 393 -9.46 -13.85 -17.43
CA PRO A 393 -10.41 -14.33 -18.44
C PRO A 393 -9.84 -15.53 -19.20
N THR A 394 -10.65 -16.18 -20.04
CA THR A 394 -10.16 -17.27 -20.91
C THR A 394 -9.29 -16.75 -22.05
N ASP A 395 -9.55 -15.53 -22.55
CA ASP A 395 -8.78 -14.91 -23.63
C ASP A 395 -7.57 -14.12 -23.07
N PRO A 396 -6.33 -14.47 -23.46
CA PRO A 396 -5.11 -13.75 -23.06
C PRO A 396 -5.13 -12.25 -23.34
N SER A 397 -5.90 -11.80 -24.35
CA SER A 397 -6.03 -10.36 -24.66
C SER A 397 -6.58 -9.55 -23.49
N GLY A 398 -7.29 -10.19 -22.56
CA GLY A 398 -7.83 -9.57 -21.35
C GLY A 398 -6.92 -9.62 -20.12
N TYR A 399 -5.76 -10.29 -20.17
CA TYR A 399 -4.94 -10.55 -18.97
C TYR A 399 -4.37 -9.26 -18.38
N ILE A 400 -3.86 -8.37 -19.23
CA ILE A 400 -3.34 -7.07 -18.81
C ILE A 400 -4.43 -6.30 -18.08
N ARG A 401 -5.66 -6.25 -18.63
CA ARG A 401 -6.78 -5.57 -17.99
C ARG A 401 -7.13 -6.22 -16.65
N ALA A 402 -7.20 -7.54 -16.58
CA ALA A 402 -7.52 -8.24 -15.33
C ALA A 402 -6.49 -7.94 -14.24
N LEU A 403 -5.19 -7.97 -14.57
CA LEU A 403 -4.12 -7.69 -13.61
C LEU A 403 -4.01 -6.20 -13.27
N ALA A 404 -4.08 -5.30 -14.25
CA ALA A 404 -3.97 -3.85 -14.03
C ALA A 404 -5.08 -3.29 -13.14
N ARG A 405 -6.26 -3.90 -13.19
CA ARG A 405 -7.41 -3.51 -12.39
C ARG A 405 -7.49 -4.23 -11.04
N PHE A 406 -6.57 -5.14 -10.77
CA PHE A 406 -6.63 -5.95 -9.57
C PHE A 406 -6.30 -5.11 -8.31
N PRO A 407 -7.14 -5.14 -7.26
CA PRO A 407 -6.92 -4.38 -6.04
C PRO A 407 -5.58 -4.68 -5.35
N GLY A 408 -4.89 -3.63 -4.92
CA GLY A 408 -3.67 -3.73 -4.12
C GLY A 408 -2.37 -3.73 -4.93
N LEU A 409 -2.43 -3.62 -6.26
CA LEU A 409 -1.24 -3.40 -7.09
C LEU A 409 -0.89 -1.91 -7.26
N GLN A 410 -1.72 -1.02 -6.73
CA GLN A 410 -1.47 0.42 -6.75
C GLN A 410 -0.29 0.80 -5.85
N THR A 411 0.54 1.72 -6.33
CA THR A 411 1.68 2.30 -5.60
C THR A 411 1.48 3.82 -5.52
N THR A 412 1.69 4.42 -4.35
CA THR A 412 1.51 5.87 -4.14
C THR A 412 2.75 6.71 -4.40
N ALA A 413 3.93 6.07 -4.42
CA ALA A 413 5.19 6.70 -4.77
C ALA A 413 6.13 5.64 -5.33
N LEU A 414 6.98 6.05 -6.27
CA LEU A 414 8.10 5.26 -6.75
C LEU A 414 9.35 5.77 -6.04
N SER A 415 9.98 4.92 -5.23
CA SER A 415 11.30 5.22 -4.66
C SER A 415 12.40 4.60 -5.52
N ALA A 416 13.61 5.19 -5.51
CA ALA A 416 14.77 4.57 -6.16
C ALA A 416 15.09 3.17 -5.61
N GLU A 417 14.64 2.87 -4.39
CA GLU A 417 14.75 1.55 -3.76
C GLU A 417 13.78 0.53 -4.34
N ASP A 418 12.60 0.96 -4.82
CA ASP A 418 11.61 0.09 -5.44
C ASP A 418 12.16 -0.52 -6.74
N GLY A 419 12.94 0.24 -7.52
CA GLY A 419 13.61 -0.27 -8.72
C GLY A 419 14.71 -1.30 -8.46
N ARG A 420 15.26 -1.36 -7.24
CA ARG A 420 16.32 -2.31 -6.83
C ARG A 420 15.81 -3.51 -6.05
N ARG A 421 14.49 -3.64 -5.88
CA ARG A 421 13.90 -4.64 -4.98
C ARG A 421 14.21 -6.08 -5.41
N THR A 422 14.19 -6.35 -6.71
CA THR A 422 14.56 -7.66 -7.27
C THR A 422 16.01 -8.01 -6.93
N GLU A 423 16.94 -7.08 -7.13
CA GLU A 423 18.36 -7.28 -6.80
C GLU A 423 18.57 -7.55 -5.31
N GLN A 424 17.89 -6.80 -4.45
CA GLN A 424 17.93 -6.95 -2.99
C GLN A 424 17.48 -8.35 -2.54
N TYR A 425 16.39 -8.87 -3.11
CA TYR A 425 15.95 -10.24 -2.80
C TYR A 425 16.92 -11.30 -3.31
N ARG A 426 17.55 -11.10 -4.49
CA ARG A 426 18.58 -12.02 -4.97
C ARG A 426 19.82 -12.01 -4.08
N ALA A 427 20.27 -10.84 -3.63
CA ALA A 427 21.36 -10.72 -2.67
C ALA A 427 21.03 -11.48 -1.37
N ARG A 428 19.79 -11.39 -0.87
CA ARG A 428 19.32 -12.16 0.30
C ARG A 428 19.33 -13.68 0.06
N ALA A 429 18.97 -14.15 -1.14
CA ALA A 429 19.07 -15.56 -1.48
C ALA A 429 20.54 -16.05 -1.44
N GLN A 430 21.47 -15.28 -2.02
CA GLN A 430 22.91 -15.58 -1.96
C GLN A 430 23.44 -15.58 -0.51
N ILE A 431 22.95 -14.67 0.33
CA ILE A 431 23.29 -14.61 1.75
C ILE A 431 22.84 -15.86 2.49
N ARG A 432 21.68 -16.45 2.16
CA ARG A 432 21.26 -17.75 2.73
C ARG A 432 22.18 -18.89 2.33
N ASP A 433 22.61 -18.93 1.07
CA ASP A 433 23.57 -19.95 0.62
C ASP A 433 24.88 -19.83 1.41
N VAL A 434 25.36 -18.61 1.67
CA VAL A 434 26.51 -18.36 2.54
C VAL A 434 26.23 -18.74 4.00
N ALA A 435 25.02 -18.48 4.53
CA ALA A 435 24.64 -18.86 5.89
C ALA A 435 24.66 -20.38 6.10
N THR A 436 24.27 -21.17 5.08
CA THR A 436 24.37 -22.64 5.14
C THR A 436 25.80 -23.16 5.16
N GLN A 437 26.78 -22.34 4.79
CA GLN A 437 28.20 -22.66 4.81
C GLN A 437 28.91 -22.22 6.10
N ALA A 438 28.27 -21.41 6.95
CA ALA A 438 28.85 -20.92 8.20
C ALA A 438 28.67 -21.91 9.36
N SER A 439 29.65 -21.97 10.27
CA SER A 439 29.64 -22.93 11.39
C SER A 439 28.84 -22.42 12.60
N THR A 440 28.75 -21.09 12.77
CA THR A 440 27.95 -20.43 13.81
C THR A 440 27.26 -19.16 13.29
N PRO A 441 26.15 -18.72 13.91
CA PRO A 441 25.48 -17.46 13.56
C PRO A 441 26.40 -16.22 13.70
N GLU A 442 27.28 -16.20 14.70
CA GLU A 442 28.18 -15.08 14.97
C GLU A 442 29.27 -14.96 13.90
N GLU A 443 29.83 -16.09 13.42
CA GLU A 443 30.80 -16.09 12.31
C GLU A 443 30.17 -15.60 11.01
N PHE A 444 28.92 -15.99 10.76
CA PHE A 444 28.16 -15.51 9.62
C PHE A 444 27.95 -13.99 9.67
N LEU A 445 27.48 -13.46 10.82
CA LEU A 445 27.21 -12.03 10.99
C LEU A 445 28.48 -11.18 10.94
N ALA A 446 29.59 -11.64 11.53
CA ALA A 446 30.89 -11.00 11.40
C ALA A 446 31.38 -10.97 9.94
N GLY A 447 31.11 -12.04 9.18
CA GLY A 447 31.44 -12.12 7.76
C GLY A 447 30.66 -11.18 6.84
N LEU A 448 29.56 -10.57 7.30
CA LEU A 448 28.77 -9.61 6.52
C LEU A 448 29.42 -8.23 6.41
N ASP A 449 30.36 -7.89 7.30
CA ASP A 449 31.04 -6.58 7.38
C ASP A 449 30.03 -5.41 7.37
N MET A 450 29.18 -5.39 8.40
CA MET A 450 28.03 -4.48 8.44
C MET A 450 28.38 -3.09 8.97
N THR A 451 27.91 -2.08 8.26
CA THR A 451 27.93 -0.68 8.70
C THR A 451 26.52 -0.13 8.77
N ALA A 452 26.18 0.53 9.88
CA ALA A 452 24.93 1.24 10.04
C ALA A 452 25.18 2.76 10.13
N THR A 453 24.25 3.56 9.64
CA THR A 453 24.28 5.02 9.75
C THR A 453 22.97 5.50 10.33
N LEU A 454 23.04 6.27 11.41
CA LEU A 454 21.87 6.93 11.98
C LEU A 454 21.69 8.31 11.36
N GLU A 455 20.45 8.62 11.05
CA GLU A 455 20.02 9.90 10.47
C GLU A 455 19.02 10.53 11.41
N ASP A 456 19.28 11.78 11.82
CA ASP A 456 18.26 12.60 12.50
C ASP A 456 17.13 12.90 11.52
N LEU A 457 15.92 13.11 12.04
CA LEU A 457 14.78 13.51 11.21
C LEU A 457 15.07 14.83 10.50
N ASP A 458 14.93 14.82 9.18
CA ASP A 458 14.99 16.01 8.35
C ASP A 458 13.87 16.02 7.30
N ALA A 459 13.79 17.11 6.55
CA ALA A 459 12.82 17.23 5.49
C ALA A 459 13.00 16.14 4.41
N THR A 460 14.20 15.64 4.16
CA THR A 460 14.47 14.67 3.09
C THR A 460 14.09 13.24 3.46
N ASN A 461 14.25 12.84 4.71
CA ASN A 461 14.03 11.46 5.16
C ASN A 461 12.65 11.22 5.81
N LEU A 462 11.93 12.27 6.21
CA LEU A 462 10.57 12.18 6.79
C LEU A 462 9.59 11.30 5.97
N PRO A 463 9.46 11.45 4.63
CA PRO A 463 8.52 10.63 3.86
C PRO A 463 8.84 9.13 3.95
N ARG A 464 10.13 8.78 4.04
CA ARG A 464 10.58 7.39 4.11
C ARG A 464 10.37 6.81 5.50
N ILE A 465 10.62 7.60 6.56
CA ILE A 465 10.31 7.22 7.95
C ILE A 465 8.82 6.92 8.10
N VAL A 466 7.95 7.84 7.64
CA VAL A 466 6.49 7.68 7.68
C VAL A 466 6.06 6.45 6.88
N GLN A 467 6.62 6.26 5.69
CA GLN A 467 6.35 5.07 4.87
C GLN A 467 6.75 3.78 5.59
N LEU A 468 7.90 3.76 6.26
CA LEU A 468 8.38 2.58 6.98
C LEU A 468 7.49 2.26 8.18
N ILE A 469 7.09 3.28 8.95
CA ILE A 469 6.12 3.15 10.05
C ILE A 469 4.79 2.61 9.51
N GLY A 470 4.31 3.14 8.38
CA GLY A 470 3.05 2.74 7.75
C GLY A 470 3.03 1.30 7.22
N LYS A 471 4.16 0.83 6.67
CA LYS A 471 4.27 -0.46 5.95
C LYS A 471 4.79 -1.63 6.80
N THR A 472 5.22 -1.40 8.04
CA THR A 472 5.85 -2.42 8.89
C THR A 472 4.88 -2.97 9.93
N ASN A 473 4.49 -4.24 9.77
CA ASN A 473 3.57 -4.94 10.69
C ASN A 473 4.30 -5.95 11.59
N GLN A 474 5.25 -6.73 11.05
CA GLN A 474 5.88 -7.85 11.77
C GLN A 474 6.92 -7.41 12.82
N LEU A 475 7.72 -6.40 12.48
CA LEU A 475 8.75 -5.83 13.36
C LEU A 475 8.33 -4.45 13.82
N ASN A 476 7.12 -4.37 14.39
CA ASN A 476 6.61 -3.18 15.05
C ASN A 476 6.22 -3.54 16.48
N LEU A 477 6.81 -2.85 17.46
CA LEU A 477 6.60 -3.14 18.87
C LEU A 477 5.17 -2.85 19.34
N THR A 478 4.57 -1.73 18.92
CA THR A 478 3.29 -1.23 19.46
C THR A 478 2.14 -1.28 18.47
N GLY A 479 2.42 -1.45 17.18
CA GLY A 479 1.44 -1.33 16.09
C GLY A 479 1.07 0.12 15.75
N ARG A 480 1.64 1.13 16.44
CA ARG A 480 1.33 2.54 16.20
C ARG A 480 1.70 2.98 14.79
N ARG A 481 0.87 3.87 14.23
CA ARG A 481 1.01 4.44 12.89
C ARG A 481 1.03 5.95 13.04
N HIS A 482 2.00 6.59 12.42
CA HIS A 482 2.12 8.04 12.43
C HIS A 482 2.01 8.57 11.02
N THR A 483 1.21 9.62 10.85
CA THR A 483 1.22 10.44 9.65
C THR A 483 2.43 11.38 9.69
N ALA A 484 2.77 12.01 8.56
CA ALA A 484 3.88 12.96 8.53
C ALA A 484 3.74 14.06 9.58
N THR A 485 2.54 14.65 9.69
CA THR A 485 2.22 15.67 10.69
C THR A 485 2.38 15.16 12.13
N ALA A 486 1.99 13.91 12.40
CA ALA A 486 2.15 13.33 13.73
C ALA A 486 3.63 13.15 14.10
N VAL A 487 4.47 12.72 13.16
CA VAL A 487 5.92 12.62 13.36
C VAL A 487 6.54 14.00 13.60
N GLU A 488 6.18 15.02 12.81
CA GLU A 488 6.63 16.40 12.99
C GLU A 488 6.20 16.97 14.35
N THR A 489 4.99 16.64 14.81
CA THR A 489 4.49 17.07 16.13
C THR A 489 5.27 16.43 17.27
N LEU A 490 5.57 15.13 17.17
CA LEU A 490 6.44 14.44 18.13
C LEU A 490 7.85 15.02 18.12
N ALA A 491 8.38 15.38 16.93
CA ALA A 491 9.69 15.99 16.76
C ALA A 491 9.81 17.34 17.48
N ALA A 492 8.71 18.08 17.60
CA ALA A 492 8.67 19.37 18.30
C ALA A 492 8.69 19.23 19.83
N THR A 493 8.57 18.02 20.37
CA THR A 493 8.64 17.78 21.83
C THR A 493 10.08 17.96 22.30
N PRO A 494 10.37 18.84 23.28
CA PRO A 494 11.72 19.05 23.77
C PRO A 494 12.32 17.74 24.31
N GLY A 495 13.47 17.35 23.78
CA GLY A 495 14.17 16.11 24.14
C GLY A 495 13.67 14.84 23.43
N ALA A 496 12.72 14.96 22.48
CA ALA A 496 12.34 13.83 21.64
C ALA A 496 13.44 13.44 20.67
N VAL A 497 13.45 12.16 20.34
CA VAL A 497 14.42 11.51 19.48
C VAL A 497 13.67 10.86 18.32
N ILE A 498 14.02 11.24 17.10
CA ILE A 498 13.50 10.61 15.89
C ILE A 498 14.66 10.27 14.99
N TRP A 499 14.92 8.96 14.86
CA TRP A 499 16.00 8.45 14.03
C TRP A 499 15.49 7.55 12.93
N GLY A 500 16.11 7.71 11.77
CA GLY A 500 16.20 6.69 10.75
C GLY A 500 17.51 5.92 10.87
N MET A 501 17.51 4.62 10.58
CA MET A 501 18.75 3.84 10.46
C MET A 501 18.89 3.26 9.07
N ARG A 502 20.03 3.52 8.42
CA ARG A 502 20.47 2.79 7.23
C ARG A 502 21.44 1.70 7.60
N VAL A 503 21.39 0.58 6.87
CA VAL A 503 22.32 -0.54 7.05
C VAL A 503 22.87 -0.97 5.70
N ARG A 504 24.17 -1.21 5.66
CA ARG A 504 24.91 -1.74 4.51
C ARG A 504 25.70 -2.95 4.96
N ASP A 505 25.79 -3.94 4.09
CA ASP A 505 26.73 -5.05 4.22
C ASP A 505 27.57 -5.19 2.94
N ARG A 506 28.47 -6.17 2.88
CA ARG A 506 29.32 -6.41 1.71
C ARG A 506 28.57 -6.79 0.43
N PHE A 507 27.31 -7.21 0.52
CA PHE A 507 26.50 -7.67 -0.60
C PHE A 507 25.53 -6.60 -1.09
N ASP A 508 25.02 -5.73 -0.20
CA ASP A 508 23.98 -4.78 -0.55
C ASP A 508 23.90 -3.56 0.39
N ASP A 509 23.36 -2.47 -0.13
CA ASP A 509 22.89 -1.31 0.61
C ASP A 509 21.38 -1.44 0.82
N HIS A 510 20.99 -1.78 2.06
CA HIS A 510 19.62 -2.10 2.43
C HIS A 510 18.74 -0.85 2.53
N GLY A 511 19.31 0.34 2.36
CA GLY A 511 18.61 1.62 2.45
C GLY A 511 18.18 1.94 3.89
N LEU A 512 17.11 2.73 4.02
CA LEU A 512 16.53 3.06 5.33
C LEU A 512 15.71 1.88 5.85
N VAL A 513 16.22 1.20 6.86
CA VAL A 513 15.68 -0.06 7.36
C VAL A 513 15.03 0.04 8.72
N ALA A 514 15.24 1.11 9.49
CA ALA A 514 14.54 1.29 10.77
C ALA A 514 14.10 2.73 10.98
N ALA A 515 13.04 2.89 11.77
CA ALA A 515 12.65 4.17 12.33
C ALA A 515 12.32 4.01 13.82
N LEU A 516 12.83 4.95 14.61
CA LEU A 516 12.67 5.00 16.05
C LEU A 516 12.16 6.39 16.44
N ILE A 517 11.09 6.43 17.24
CA ILE A 517 10.58 7.64 17.89
C ILE A 517 10.58 7.37 19.39
N ALA A 518 11.28 8.20 20.15
CA ALA A 518 11.26 8.17 21.61
C ALA A 518 11.00 9.57 22.17
N VAL A 519 10.14 9.65 23.19
CA VAL A 519 9.68 10.90 23.80
C VAL A 519 10.01 10.92 25.30
N PRO A 520 10.46 12.07 25.85
CA PRO A 520 10.67 12.20 27.28
C PRO A 520 9.39 12.03 28.09
N ASP A 521 9.47 11.27 29.18
CA ASP A 521 8.45 11.19 30.22
C ASP A 521 9.13 11.15 31.59
N ALA A 522 9.03 12.25 32.34
CA ALA A 522 9.73 12.47 33.60
C ALA A 522 11.24 12.18 33.50
N ASP A 523 11.71 11.11 34.13
CA ASP A 523 13.11 10.67 34.16
C ASP A 523 13.41 9.55 33.14
N ALA A 524 12.45 9.21 32.28
CA ALA A 524 12.57 8.17 31.27
C ALA A 524 12.51 8.72 29.84
N LEU A 525 13.17 8.03 28.93
CA LEU A 525 12.97 8.19 27.49
C LEU A 525 12.09 7.02 27.00
N VAL A 526 10.84 7.30 26.65
CA VAL A 526 9.85 6.29 26.28
C VAL A 526 9.83 6.09 24.77
N ILE A 527 10.07 4.86 24.32
CA ILE A 527 9.95 4.47 22.92
C ILE A 527 8.47 4.47 22.56
N ASP A 528 8.06 5.47 21.78
CA ASP A 528 6.72 5.53 21.22
C ASP A 528 6.57 4.58 20.04
N THR A 529 7.52 4.63 19.11
CA THR A 529 7.52 3.84 17.88
C THR A 529 8.88 3.24 17.62
N PHE A 530 8.90 1.93 17.39
CA PHE A 530 10.04 1.22 16.81
C PHE A 530 9.53 0.37 15.67
N VAL A 531 10.07 0.60 14.47
CA VAL A 531 9.83 -0.25 13.31
C VAL A 531 11.14 -0.62 12.64
N MET A 532 11.21 -1.86 12.17
CA MET A 532 12.32 -2.34 11.37
C MET A 532 11.84 -3.10 10.14
N SER A 533 12.49 -2.87 9.02
CA SER A 533 12.25 -3.59 7.78
C SER A 533 12.75 -5.02 7.95
N CYS A 534 11.99 -5.99 7.43
CA CYS A 534 12.38 -7.40 7.46
C CYS A 534 13.73 -7.65 6.77
N ARG A 535 14.19 -6.72 5.90
CA ARG A 535 15.49 -6.75 5.18
C ARG A 535 16.70 -7.05 6.06
N VAL A 536 16.69 -6.55 7.29
CA VAL A 536 17.79 -6.72 8.26
C VAL A 536 17.42 -7.63 9.44
N LEU A 537 16.31 -8.38 9.32
CA LEU A 537 15.92 -9.35 10.32
C LEU A 537 17.02 -10.39 10.52
N GLY A 538 17.30 -10.73 11.77
CA GLY A 538 18.34 -11.68 12.15
C GLY A 538 19.76 -11.12 12.07
N ARG A 539 19.92 -9.81 11.81
CA ARG A 539 21.22 -9.14 11.78
C ARG A 539 21.58 -8.42 13.07
N THR A 540 20.70 -8.41 14.07
CA THR A 540 20.84 -7.68 15.34
C THR A 540 20.99 -6.16 15.20
N ALA A 541 20.55 -5.61 14.06
CA ALA A 541 20.54 -4.17 13.83
C ALA A 541 19.64 -3.44 14.86
N GLU A 542 18.60 -4.12 15.33
CA GLU A 542 17.72 -3.70 16.41
C GLU A 542 18.49 -3.45 17.72
N ASN A 543 19.42 -4.34 18.06
CA ASN A 543 20.25 -4.23 19.26
C ASN A 543 21.21 -3.05 19.13
N ALA A 544 21.81 -2.85 17.94
CA ALA A 544 22.68 -1.71 17.67
C ALA A 544 21.95 -0.36 17.81
N LEU A 545 20.74 -0.24 17.24
CA LEU A 545 19.92 0.98 17.32
C LEU A 545 19.49 1.29 18.76
N LEU A 546 19.00 0.30 19.49
CA LEU A 546 18.56 0.49 20.87
C LEU A 546 19.74 0.72 21.82
N ALA A 547 20.91 0.13 21.57
CA ALA A 547 22.11 0.42 22.34
C ALA A 547 22.50 1.90 22.21
N VAL A 548 22.46 2.46 21.00
CA VAL A 548 22.71 3.90 20.78
C VAL A 548 21.63 4.77 21.43
N LEU A 549 20.37 4.33 21.48
CA LEU A 549 19.32 5.05 22.21
C LEU A 549 19.61 5.13 23.71
N VAL A 550 20.08 4.04 24.31
CA VAL A 550 20.46 4.00 25.74
C VAL A 550 21.64 4.91 26.02
N ASP A 551 22.66 4.92 25.15
CA ASP A 551 23.78 5.86 25.26
C ASP A 551 23.30 7.31 25.21
N HIS A 552 22.43 7.63 24.25
CA HIS A 552 21.86 8.96 24.13
C HIS A 552 21.06 9.34 25.38
N ALA A 553 20.24 8.43 25.91
CA ALA A 553 19.48 8.63 27.13
C ALA A 553 20.42 8.93 28.33
N ARG A 554 21.52 8.18 28.44
CA ARG A 554 22.57 8.37 29.46
C ARG A 554 23.23 9.74 29.34
N GLU A 555 23.63 10.15 28.12
CA GLU A 555 24.27 11.44 27.85
C GLU A 555 23.37 12.64 28.15
N HIS A 556 22.05 12.47 28.02
CA HIS A 556 21.06 13.54 28.20
C HIS A 556 20.37 13.51 29.58
N GLY A 557 20.87 12.67 30.49
CA GLY A 557 20.44 12.67 31.90
C GLY A 557 19.14 11.90 32.19
N PHE A 558 18.68 11.05 31.27
CA PHE A 558 17.58 10.13 31.54
C PHE A 558 18.08 8.94 32.37
N ALA A 559 17.27 8.50 33.35
CA ALA A 559 17.60 7.39 34.24
C ALA A 559 17.33 6.02 33.59
N ARG A 560 16.40 5.95 32.64
CA ARG A 560 16.00 4.72 31.96
C ARG A 560 15.41 4.97 30.58
N VAL A 561 15.47 3.95 29.73
CA VAL A 561 14.69 3.86 28.49
C VAL A 561 13.55 2.88 28.73
N VAL A 562 12.34 3.25 28.30
CA VAL A 562 11.14 2.40 28.45
C VAL A 562 10.60 2.03 27.08
N GLY A 563 10.29 0.75 26.87
CA GLY A 563 9.68 0.24 25.66
C GLY A 563 8.38 -0.49 25.96
N HIS A 564 7.43 -0.43 25.02
CA HIS A 564 6.17 -1.16 25.09
C HIS A 564 6.09 -2.17 23.95
N LEU A 565 5.65 -3.39 24.24
CA LEU A 565 5.30 -4.41 23.26
C LEU A 565 3.80 -4.70 23.39
N VAL A 566 3.06 -4.51 22.30
CA VAL A 566 1.63 -4.81 22.22
C VAL A 566 1.45 -6.01 21.29
N PRO A 567 1.22 -7.22 21.83
CA PRO A 567 1.01 -8.40 20.99
C PRO A 567 -0.25 -8.25 20.13
N SER A 568 -0.10 -8.38 18.81
CA SER A 568 -1.18 -8.29 17.83
C SER A 568 -1.41 -9.61 17.08
N GLY A 569 -0.64 -10.66 17.40
CA GLY A 569 -0.54 -11.90 16.63
C GLY A 569 0.25 -11.77 15.32
N ARG A 570 0.35 -10.56 14.74
CA ARG A 570 1.12 -10.29 13.50
C ARG A 570 2.55 -9.83 13.77
N ASN A 571 2.82 -9.27 14.94
CA ASN A 571 4.13 -8.76 15.36
C ASN A 571 4.91 -9.73 16.27
N ALA A 572 4.61 -11.03 16.19
CA ALA A 572 5.38 -12.06 16.90
C ALA A 572 6.91 -11.96 16.65
N PRO A 573 7.40 -11.60 15.44
CA PRO A 573 8.84 -11.38 15.23
C PRO A 573 9.45 -10.24 16.04
N ALA A 574 8.66 -9.30 16.56
CA ALA A 574 9.13 -8.17 17.36
C ALA A 574 9.31 -8.51 18.85
N GLU A 575 8.72 -9.61 19.33
CA GLU A 575 8.76 -10.00 20.75
C GLU A 575 10.20 -10.14 21.31
N PRO A 576 11.18 -10.67 20.57
CA PRO A 576 12.54 -10.82 21.07
C PRO A 576 13.34 -9.52 21.18
N ILE A 577 12.93 -8.42 20.53
CA ILE A 577 13.76 -7.22 20.35
C ILE A 577 14.19 -6.62 21.70
N LEU A 578 13.22 -6.30 22.56
CA LEU A 578 13.48 -5.70 23.88
C LEU A 578 14.33 -6.62 24.78
N PRO A 579 13.98 -7.91 24.99
CA PRO A 579 14.77 -8.79 25.85
C PRO A 579 16.18 -9.08 25.30
N THR A 580 16.35 -9.24 23.99
CA THR A 580 17.69 -9.51 23.40
C THR A 580 18.63 -8.31 23.47
N THR A 581 18.10 -7.08 23.57
CA THR A 581 18.88 -5.86 23.81
C THR A 581 19.25 -5.68 25.29
N GLY A 582 18.64 -6.43 26.22
CA GLY A 582 18.91 -6.35 27.66
C GLY A 582 17.86 -5.62 28.48
N PHE A 583 16.73 -5.22 27.88
CA PHE A 583 15.61 -4.67 28.65
C PHE A 583 15.01 -5.73 29.57
N SER A 584 14.63 -5.31 30.76
CA SER A 584 13.96 -6.13 31.78
C SER A 584 12.49 -5.77 31.84
N ARG A 585 11.62 -6.76 31.92
CA ARG A 585 10.18 -6.54 32.04
C ARG A 585 9.84 -6.03 33.45
N ILE A 586 9.08 -4.94 33.55
CA ILE A 586 8.89 -4.24 34.84
C ILE A 586 7.48 -4.22 35.41
N ASP A 587 6.40 -4.48 34.66
CA ASP A 587 5.11 -4.68 35.33
C ASP A 587 3.99 -5.41 34.55
N THR A 588 2.92 -5.65 35.31
CA THR A 588 1.79 -6.62 35.26
C THR A 588 0.80 -6.45 34.08
N PRO A 589 0.19 -7.54 33.52
CA PRO A 589 -0.72 -7.45 32.37
C PRO A 589 -2.04 -6.77 32.73
N GLY A 590 -2.49 -5.78 31.93
CA GLY A 590 -3.80 -5.17 32.20
C GLY A 590 -4.40 -4.24 31.13
N ALA A 591 -3.60 -3.55 30.31
CA ALA A 591 -4.15 -2.61 29.33
C ALA A 591 -4.09 -3.17 27.91
N VAL A 592 -5.26 -3.22 27.27
CA VAL A 592 -5.38 -3.32 25.82
C VAL A 592 -5.16 -1.94 25.20
N ASP A 593 -4.62 -1.88 23.99
CA ASP A 593 -4.49 -0.64 23.22
C ASP A 593 -5.87 -0.12 22.75
N GLU A 594 -5.88 1.03 22.08
CA GLU A 594 -7.08 1.65 21.51
C GLU A 594 -7.81 0.79 20.45
N HIS A 595 -7.17 -0.29 19.98
CA HIS A 595 -7.70 -1.26 19.04
C HIS A 595 -8.12 -2.59 19.71
N GLY A 596 -8.03 -2.70 21.03
CA GLY A 596 -8.36 -3.91 21.78
C GLY A 596 -7.27 -4.99 21.76
N HIS A 597 -6.05 -4.69 21.30
CA HIS A 597 -4.91 -5.61 21.36
C HIS A 597 -4.27 -5.58 22.75
N GLY A 598 -3.84 -6.71 23.30
CA GLY A 598 -3.18 -6.69 24.60
C GLY A 598 -2.59 -8.03 25.03
N PRO A 599 -2.22 -8.14 26.32
CA PRO A 599 -1.91 -7.02 27.21
C PRO A 599 -0.58 -6.35 26.81
N THR A 600 -0.52 -5.03 26.90
CA THR A 600 0.72 -4.27 26.71
C THR A 600 1.77 -4.74 27.71
N GLN A 601 2.94 -5.10 27.21
CA GLN A 601 4.10 -5.49 28.02
C GLN A 601 5.05 -4.31 28.12
N THR A 602 5.39 -3.90 29.34
CA THR A 602 6.32 -2.79 29.59
C THR A 602 7.69 -3.32 29.98
N TRP A 603 8.71 -2.80 29.32
CA TRP A 603 10.09 -3.17 29.48
C TRP A 603 10.91 -1.91 29.76
N GLU A 604 11.92 -2.01 30.61
CA GLU A 604 12.87 -0.92 30.85
C GLU A 604 14.31 -1.38 30.76
N LEU A 605 15.19 -0.46 30.42
CA LEU A 605 16.62 -0.59 30.59
C LEU A 605 17.14 0.67 31.27
N THR A 606 17.64 0.53 32.49
CA THR A 606 18.26 1.62 33.24
C THR A 606 19.58 2.02 32.57
N THR A 607 19.88 3.32 32.51
CA THR A 607 21.04 3.84 31.77
C THR A 607 22.38 3.49 32.44
N ASP A 608 22.38 3.00 33.69
CA ASP A 608 23.55 2.45 34.38
C ASP A 608 23.91 1.02 33.97
N ARG A 609 23.02 0.34 33.22
CA ARG A 609 23.27 -0.99 32.64
C ARG A 609 23.72 -0.86 31.20
N GLU A 610 24.57 -1.80 30.80
CA GLU A 610 25.05 -1.83 29.42
C GLU A 610 24.07 -2.61 28.53
N PRO A 611 23.59 -2.01 27.42
CA PRO A 611 22.77 -2.73 26.43
C PRO A 611 23.61 -3.79 25.71
N HIS A 612 22.97 -4.83 25.20
CA HIS A 612 23.65 -5.79 24.33
C HIS A 612 24.02 -5.12 23.01
N ARG A 613 25.33 -5.00 22.73
CA ARG A 613 25.86 -4.39 21.51
C ARG A 613 26.47 -5.45 20.60
N PRO A 614 26.04 -5.55 19.33
CA PRO A 614 26.70 -6.45 18.38
C PRO A 614 28.08 -5.91 18.01
N GLU A 615 29.12 -6.74 18.16
CA GLU A 615 30.52 -6.37 17.86
C GLU A 615 30.80 -6.26 16.35
N TYR A 616 29.90 -6.79 15.52
CA TYR A 616 30.04 -6.90 14.07
C TYR A 616 29.21 -5.87 13.28
N ILE A 617 28.61 -4.88 13.96
CA ILE A 617 27.96 -3.73 13.32
C ILE A 617 28.64 -2.46 13.77
N THR A 618 29.27 -1.73 12.84
CA THR A 618 29.79 -0.39 13.13
C THR A 618 28.69 0.64 12.90
N VAL A 619 28.29 1.39 13.94
CA VAL A 619 27.26 2.44 13.84
C VAL A 619 27.90 3.82 13.74
N ALA A 620 27.66 4.53 12.64
CA ALA A 620 28.01 5.94 12.48
C ALA A 620 26.88 6.83 12.99
N LEU A 621 27.21 7.75 13.91
CA LEU A 621 26.29 8.76 14.45
C LEU A 621 26.21 10.00 13.53
N PRO A 622 25.10 10.77 13.58
CA PRO A 622 24.98 12.04 12.86
C PRO A 622 26.12 13.02 13.20
N SER A 623 26.48 13.86 12.21
CA SER A 623 27.63 14.78 12.24
C SER A 623 27.71 15.68 13.48
N ASP A 624 26.55 16.07 14.04
CA ASP A 624 26.47 16.94 15.23
C ASP A 624 26.72 16.21 16.56
N ARG A 625 26.93 14.89 16.54
CA ARG A 625 27.21 14.05 17.72
C ARG A 625 28.63 13.49 17.78
N GLN A 626 29.49 13.84 16.82
CA GLN A 626 30.90 13.40 16.83
C GLN A 626 31.76 14.14 17.88
N THR A 627 31.23 15.13 18.58
CA THR A 627 31.99 15.96 19.54
C THR A 627 31.73 15.59 21.00
N SER A 628 31.88 14.32 21.38
CA SER A 628 31.90 13.90 22.80
C SER A 628 32.80 12.68 23.07
N SER A 629 33.84 12.45 22.27
CA SER A 629 34.85 11.42 22.60
C SER A 629 36.27 11.90 22.31
N THR A 630 36.81 12.66 23.26
CA THR A 630 38.25 12.73 23.57
C THR A 630 38.44 12.84 25.06
#